data_AF-A0A417I7W0-F1
#
_entry.id   AF-A0A417I7W0-F1
#
_cell.length_a   1.000
_cell.length_b   1.000
_cell.length_c   1.000
_cell.angle_alpha   90.00
_cell.angle_beta   90.00
_cell.angle_gamma   90.00
#
_symmetry.space_group_name_H-M   'P 1'
#
loop_
_entity.id
_entity.type
_entity.pdbx_description
1 polymer ?
#
loop_
_entity_poly.entity_id
_entity_poly.type
_entity_poly.pdbx_seq_one_letter_code
_entity_poly.pdbx_strand_id
1 'polypeptide(L)'
;MDLFLTQARDIAKEDFKMNQEFTSRNQVEFIRQTYPPNTRILLQHMDDPYAPVPAGTRGTVKYVDDIGQIGVAWDNGRSLSLIPGMDTYRKLTQQELTQEQGEKPSIHDSLGKHAGQQAAHSDKPKMKKEQTR
;
A
#
# COMPACT_ATOMS: atom_id res chain seq x y z
N MET A 1 17.97 25.95 -29.21
CA MET A 1 17.77 24.59 -28.69
C MET A 1 17.15 24.81 -27.31
N ASP A 2 15.85 24.63 -27.04
CA ASP A 2 14.97 23.52 -27.46
C ASP A 2 13.47 23.90 -27.59
N LEU A 3 13.14 25.00 -28.27
CA LEU A 3 11.74 25.46 -28.41
C LEU A 3 10.80 24.43 -29.06
N PHE A 4 11.32 23.56 -29.95
CA PHE A 4 10.56 22.50 -30.62
C PHE A 4 10.17 21.32 -29.70
N LEU A 5 10.93 21.05 -28.64
CA LEU A 5 10.66 19.94 -27.71
C LEU A 5 9.59 20.28 -26.67
N THR A 6 9.44 21.56 -26.33
CA THR A 6 8.36 22.03 -25.45
C THR A 6 7.03 22.00 -26.19
N GLN A 7 6.96 22.60 -27.39
CA GLN A 7 5.75 22.62 -28.22
C GLN A 7 5.14 21.22 -28.46
N ALA A 8 5.97 20.21 -28.72
CA ALA A 8 5.51 18.83 -28.92
C ALA A 8 4.98 18.17 -27.64
N ARG A 9 5.51 18.52 -26.46
CA ARG A 9 4.98 18.06 -25.17
C ARG A 9 3.68 18.76 -24.83
N ASP A 10 3.58 20.05 -25.12
CA ASP A 10 2.37 20.85 -24.88
C ASP A 10 1.22 20.33 -25.74
N ILE A 11 1.45 20.10 -27.05
CA ILE A 11 0.45 19.48 -27.95
C ILE A 11 0.05 18.09 -27.44
N ALA A 12 1.01 17.23 -27.07
CA ALA A 12 0.68 15.89 -26.55
C ALA A 12 -0.10 15.94 -25.21
N LYS A 13 0.14 16.95 -24.37
CA LYS A 13 -0.64 17.21 -23.14
C LYS A 13 -2.03 17.77 -23.45
N GLU A 14 -2.17 18.63 -24.45
CA GLU A 14 -3.46 19.18 -24.88
C GLU A 14 -4.32 18.10 -25.54
N ASP A 15 -3.76 17.30 -26.45
CA ASP A 15 -4.39 16.09 -27.00
C ASP A 15 -4.79 15.12 -25.87
N PHE A 16 -3.92 14.91 -24.88
CA PHE A 16 -4.26 14.06 -23.74
C PHE A 16 -5.42 14.66 -22.92
N LYS A 17 -5.39 15.95 -22.63
CA LYS A 17 -6.42 16.68 -21.87
C LYS A 17 -7.77 16.73 -22.59
N MET A 18 -7.78 16.77 -23.92
CA MET A 18 -9.01 16.62 -24.72
C MET A 18 -9.51 15.17 -24.71
N ASN A 19 -8.61 14.18 -24.78
CA ASN A 19 -8.97 12.76 -24.68
C ASN A 19 -9.38 12.33 -23.25
N GLN A 20 -9.05 13.10 -22.21
CA GLN A 20 -9.50 12.87 -20.83
C GLN A 20 -11.02 13.03 -20.66
N GLU A 21 -11.69 13.76 -21.55
CA GLU A 21 -13.15 13.90 -21.48
C GLU A 21 -13.87 12.55 -21.71
N PHE A 22 -13.22 11.59 -22.39
CA PHE A 22 -13.76 10.24 -22.65
C PHE A 22 -12.69 9.13 -22.65
N THR A 23 -12.11 8.80 -21.50
CA THR A 23 -11.37 7.53 -21.34
C THR A 23 -12.29 6.36 -21.70
N SER A 24 -11.93 5.54 -22.69
CA SER A 24 -12.77 4.41 -23.11
C SER A 24 -12.86 3.33 -22.02
N ARG A 25 -13.98 2.60 -21.95
CA ARG A 25 -14.14 1.49 -20.99
C ARG A 25 -12.99 0.49 -21.01
N ASN A 26 -12.45 0.19 -22.20
CA ASN A 26 -11.32 -0.71 -22.36
C ASN A 26 -10.03 -0.15 -21.72
N GLN A 27 -9.80 1.16 -21.81
CA GLN A 27 -8.69 1.82 -21.11
C GLN A 27 -8.90 1.82 -19.59
N VAL A 28 -10.11 2.11 -19.10
CA VAL A 28 -10.43 2.06 -17.65
C VAL A 28 -10.21 0.65 -17.10
N GLU A 29 -10.67 -0.39 -17.79
CA GLU A 29 -10.42 -1.78 -17.40
C GLU A 29 -8.94 -2.17 -17.47
N PHE A 30 -8.19 -1.66 -18.46
CA PHE A 30 -6.73 -1.85 -18.49
C PHE A 30 -6.02 -1.17 -17.31
N ILE A 31 -6.47 0.04 -16.90
CA ILE A 31 -5.93 0.74 -15.72
C ILE A 31 -6.27 -0.04 -14.44
N ARG A 32 -7.50 -0.55 -14.30
CA ARG A 32 -7.93 -1.44 -13.20
C ARG A 32 -7.07 -2.70 -13.08
N GLN A 33 -6.76 -3.35 -14.21
CA GLN A 33 -5.87 -4.51 -14.25
C GLN A 33 -4.41 -4.16 -13.94
N THR A 34 -3.94 -2.99 -14.36
CA THR A 34 -2.55 -2.55 -14.15
C THR A 34 -2.30 -2.06 -12.72
N TYR A 35 -3.31 -1.46 -12.08
CA TYR A 35 -3.27 -0.84 -10.76
C TYR A 35 -4.47 -1.31 -9.90
N PRO A 36 -4.55 -2.61 -9.54
CA PRO A 36 -5.59 -3.09 -8.64
C PRO A 36 -5.45 -2.51 -7.23
N PRO A 37 -6.51 -2.53 -6.40
CA PRO A 37 -6.44 -2.13 -5.00
C PRO A 37 -5.30 -2.82 -4.23
N ASN A 38 -4.69 -2.09 -3.29
CA ASN A 38 -3.48 -2.45 -2.55
C ASN A 38 -2.17 -2.43 -3.36
N THR A 39 -2.17 -2.04 -4.63
CA THR A 39 -0.93 -1.72 -5.36
C THR A 39 -0.18 -0.59 -4.67
N ARG A 40 1.09 -0.80 -4.33
CA ARG A 40 1.99 0.26 -3.84
C ARG A 40 2.62 1.01 -5.00
N ILE A 41 2.60 2.33 -4.92
CA ILE A 41 3.12 3.23 -5.94
C ILE A 41 4.01 4.30 -5.34
N LEU A 42 4.88 4.87 -6.17
CA LEU A 42 5.71 6.04 -5.88
C LEU A 42 5.39 7.13 -6.90
N LEU A 43 5.09 8.33 -6.41
CA LEU A 43 4.89 9.52 -7.23
C LEU A 43 6.24 10.06 -7.72
N GLN A 44 6.30 10.44 -9.00
CA GLN A 44 7.47 11.12 -9.58
C GLN A 44 7.15 12.59 -9.91
N HIS A 45 5.94 12.87 -10.39
CA HIS A 45 5.42 14.22 -10.62
C HIS A 45 3.89 14.23 -10.57
N MET A 46 3.29 15.29 -10.01
CA MET A 46 1.84 15.54 -10.04
C MET A 46 1.58 16.92 -10.65
N ASP A 47 0.70 17.00 -11.64
CA ASP A 47 0.42 18.24 -12.39
C ASP A 47 -0.72 19.06 -11.75
N ASP A 48 -0.50 19.49 -10.49
CA ASP A 48 -1.43 20.31 -9.69
C ASP A 48 -0.76 21.64 -9.30
N PRO A 49 -1.30 22.81 -9.69
CA PRO A 49 -0.70 24.12 -9.42
C PRO A 49 -1.03 24.71 -8.04
N TYR A 50 -1.92 24.08 -7.27
CA TYR A 50 -2.40 24.59 -5.98
C TYR A 50 -1.79 23.84 -4.79
N ALA A 51 -1.83 22.51 -4.84
CA ALA A 51 -1.37 21.66 -3.74
C ALA A 51 -0.98 20.24 -4.24
N PRO A 52 0.09 20.08 -5.03
CA PRO A 52 0.53 18.77 -5.50
C PRO A 52 0.98 17.87 -4.34
N VAL A 53 0.79 16.56 -4.46
CA VAL A 53 1.47 15.60 -3.58
C VAL A 53 2.98 15.67 -3.90
N PRO A 54 3.88 15.77 -2.89
CA PRO A 54 5.31 15.87 -3.16
C PRO A 54 5.86 14.65 -3.91
N ALA A 55 6.75 14.89 -4.88
CA ALA A 55 7.50 13.82 -5.55
C ALA A 55 8.26 12.94 -4.55
N GLY A 56 8.37 11.64 -4.84
CA GLY A 56 8.92 10.64 -3.92
C GLY A 56 7.94 10.13 -2.87
N THR A 57 6.79 10.79 -2.67
CA THR A 57 5.74 10.28 -1.77
C THR A 57 5.25 8.92 -2.29
N ARG A 58 5.19 7.93 -1.40
CA ARG A 58 4.61 6.62 -1.67
C ARG A 58 3.16 6.57 -1.24
N GLY A 59 2.40 5.68 -1.86
CA GLY A 59 0.96 5.55 -1.63
C GLY A 59 0.43 4.19 -2.00
N THR A 60 -0.79 3.92 -1.56
CA THR A 60 -1.49 2.66 -1.76
C THR A 60 -2.77 2.91 -2.56
N VAL A 61 -2.89 2.28 -3.73
CA VAL A 61 -4.10 2.34 -4.56
C VAL A 61 -5.29 1.79 -3.78
N LYS A 62 -6.39 2.53 -3.78
CA LYS A 62 -7.66 2.16 -3.15
C LYS A 62 -8.69 1.71 -4.18
N TYR A 63 -8.77 2.42 -5.30
CA TYR A 63 -9.69 2.12 -6.40
C TYR A 63 -9.17 2.75 -7.71
N VAL A 64 -9.78 2.35 -8.81
CA VAL A 64 -9.78 3.10 -10.08
C VAL A 64 -11.24 3.38 -10.39
N ASP A 65 -11.59 4.64 -10.62
CA ASP A 65 -12.98 5.04 -10.85
C ASP A 65 -13.46 4.64 -12.26
N ASP A 66 -14.59 5.19 -12.70
CA ASP A 66 -15.21 4.93 -14.00
C ASP A 66 -14.73 5.85 -15.13
N ILE A 67 -14.01 6.94 -14.81
CA ILE A 67 -13.36 7.84 -15.77
C ILE A 67 -11.86 7.54 -15.95
N GLY A 68 -11.29 6.68 -15.12
CA GLY A 68 -9.93 6.17 -15.22
C GLY A 68 -8.91 6.79 -14.27
N GLN A 69 -9.32 7.63 -13.31
CA GLN A 69 -8.42 8.12 -12.28
C GLN A 69 -8.16 7.04 -11.22
N ILE A 70 -6.97 7.07 -10.64
CA ILE A 70 -6.53 6.11 -9.63
C ILE A 70 -6.62 6.78 -8.26
N GLY A 71 -7.58 6.36 -7.43
CA GLY A 71 -7.70 6.84 -6.05
C GLY A 71 -6.60 6.26 -5.17
N VAL A 72 -5.78 7.10 -4.55
CA VAL A 72 -4.60 6.70 -3.77
C VAL A 72 -4.69 7.23 -2.35
N ALA A 73 -4.45 6.38 -1.36
CA ALA A 73 -4.12 6.82 0.00
C ALA A 73 -2.61 6.99 0.10
N TRP A 74 -2.15 8.24 0.20
CA TRP A 74 -0.74 8.58 0.29
C TRP A 74 -0.23 8.45 1.72
N ASP A 75 1.02 8.04 1.89
CA ASP A 75 1.60 7.76 3.21
C ASP A 75 1.76 9.03 4.07
N ASN A 76 1.76 10.21 3.45
CA ASN A 76 1.72 11.51 4.11
C ASN A 76 0.28 11.95 4.50
N GLY A 77 -0.69 11.05 4.46
CA GLY A 77 -2.09 11.29 4.84
C GLY A 77 -2.94 11.99 3.78
N ARG A 78 -2.39 12.28 2.58
CA ARG A 78 -3.15 12.89 1.48
C ARG A 78 -3.97 11.84 0.70
N SER A 79 -4.95 12.31 -0.07
CA SER A 79 -5.90 11.46 -0.79
C SER A 79 -6.21 11.95 -2.23
N LEU A 80 -5.30 12.69 -2.86
CA LEU A 80 -5.47 13.10 -4.26
C LEU A 80 -5.37 11.87 -5.19
N SER A 81 -6.29 11.78 -6.15
CA SER A 81 -6.23 10.78 -7.22
C SER A 81 -5.08 11.09 -8.19
N LEU A 82 -4.59 10.05 -8.86
CA LEU A 82 -3.71 10.20 -10.01
C LEU A 82 -4.50 10.18 -11.30
N ILE A 83 -4.12 11.07 -12.21
CA ILE A 83 -4.59 11.10 -13.59
C ILE A 83 -3.50 10.45 -14.44
N PRO A 84 -3.71 9.23 -15.00
CA PRO A 84 -2.78 8.63 -15.96
C PRO A 84 -2.46 9.64 -17.07
N GLY A 85 -1.23 9.66 -17.59
CA GLY A 85 -0.84 10.55 -18.71
C GLY A 85 -0.60 12.03 -18.35
N MET A 86 -1.23 12.57 -17.31
CA MET A 86 -0.89 13.87 -16.71
C MET A 86 0.16 13.71 -15.60
N ASP A 87 -0.11 12.80 -14.66
CA ASP A 87 0.79 12.51 -13.55
C ASP A 87 1.83 11.46 -13.95
N THR A 88 3.02 11.57 -13.37
CA THR A 88 4.11 10.62 -13.58
C THR A 88 4.34 9.82 -12.32
N TYR A 89 4.16 8.51 -12.38
CA TYR A 89 4.21 7.61 -11.24
C TYR A 89 4.57 6.18 -11.68
N ARG A 90 4.98 5.35 -10.73
CA ARG A 90 5.28 3.93 -10.98
C ARG A 90 4.84 3.04 -9.83
N LYS A 91 4.68 1.75 -10.12
CA LYS A 91 4.62 0.72 -9.07
C LYS A 91 5.96 0.62 -8.33
N LEU A 92 5.92 0.26 -7.06
CA LEU A 92 7.13 -0.14 -6.34
C LEU A 92 7.73 -1.42 -6.94
N THR A 93 9.05 -1.52 -6.90
CA THR A 93 9.77 -2.74 -7.23
C THR A 93 9.64 -3.76 -6.09
N GLN A 94 9.87 -5.04 -6.39
CA GLN A 94 9.84 -6.09 -5.35
C GLN A 94 10.83 -5.82 -4.21
N GLN A 95 11.99 -5.21 -4.50
CA GLN A 95 12.97 -4.84 -3.49
C GLN A 95 12.43 -3.77 -2.53
N GLU A 96 11.79 -2.72 -3.05
CA GLU A 96 11.18 -1.66 -2.24
C GLU A 96 10.02 -2.20 -1.39
N LEU A 97 9.22 -3.12 -1.94
CA LEU A 97 8.14 -3.78 -1.20
C LEU A 97 8.67 -4.61 -0.02
N THR A 98 9.75 -5.38 -0.23
CA THR A 98 10.37 -6.19 0.83
C THR A 98 10.97 -5.30 1.92
N GLN A 99 11.56 -4.16 1.58
CA GLN A 99 12.05 -3.17 2.55
C GLN A 99 10.92 -2.63 3.43
N GLU A 100 9.79 -2.21 2.84
CA GLU A 100 8.61 -1.73 3.59
C GLU A 100 7.99 -2.78 4.54
N GLN A 101 8.19 -4.06 4.26
CA GLN A 101 7.71 -5.16 5.10
C GLN A 101 8.69 -5.50 6.24
N GLY A 102 10.00 -5.44 5.98
CA GLY A 102 11.03 -5.68 7.00
C GLY A 102 11.15 -4.57 8.06
N GLU A 103 10.74 -3.35 7.74
CA GLU A 103 10.75 -2.21 8.67
C GLU A 103 9.58 -2.19 9.66
N LYS A 104 8.56 -3.04 9.48
CA LYS A 104 7.45 -3.16 10.42
C LYS A 104 7.85 -4.09 11.57
N PRO A 105 7.82 -3.63 12.84
CA PRO A 105 8.21 -4.46 13.97
C PRO A 105 7.28 -5.67 14.09
N SER A 106 7.84 -6.86 13.86
CA SER A 106 7.13 -8.14 13.93
C SER A 106 6.83 -8.50 15.39
N ILE A 107 5.61 -8.18 15.83
CA ILE A 107 5.06 -8.58 17.13
C ILE A 107 4.78 -10.09 17.12
N HIS A 108 5.81 -10.91 17.31
CA HIS A 108 5.66 -12.36 17.54
C HIS A 108 6.63 -12.95 18.58
N ASP A 109 7.79 -12.33 18.82
CA ASP A 109 8.82 -12.87 19.73
C ASP A 109 8.58 -12.54 21.22
N SER A 110 7.33 -12.69 21.68
CA SER A 110 6.91 -12.41 23.05
C SER A 110 5.93 -13.44 23.64
N LEU A 111 6.22 -14.74 23.47
CA LEU A 111 5.80 -15.74 24.46
C LEU A 111 7.04 -16.22 25.25
N GLY A 112 7.09 -15.84 26.52
CA GLY A 112 8.22 -16.13 27.40
C GLY A 112 8.38 -17.63 27.69
N LYS A 113 9.62 -18.10 27.61
CA LYS A 113 10.02 -19.44 28.07
C LYS A 113 10.05 -19.45 29.60
N HIS A 114 9.04 -20.04 30.26
CA HIS A 114 9.12 -20.34 31.69
C HIS A 114 8.62 -21.75 32.03
N ALA A 115 9.45 -22.45 32.81
CA ALA A 115 9.18 -23.67 33.59
C ALA A 115 8.70 -24.93 32.83
N GLY A 116 9.67 -25.75 32.43
CA GLY A 116 9.50 -27.22 32.45
C GLY A 116 10.32 -27.82 33.61
N GLN A 117 9.97 -29.06 34.01
CA GLN A 117 10.54 -29.82 35.14
C GLN A 117 10.11 -29.30 36.54
N GLN A 118 9.82 -30.10 37.56
CA GLN A 118 9.76 -31.56 37.78
C GLN A 118 8.82 -31.79 39.01
N ALA A 119 8.21 -32.94 39.32
CA ALA A 119 8.19 -34.30 38.75
C ALA A 119 6.86 -35.00 39.13
N ALA A 120 6.67 -36.28 38.78
CA ALA A 120 5.59 -37.14 39.28
C ALA A 120 6.14 -38.20 40.27
N HIS A 121 5.43 -38.50 41.36
CA HIS A 121 5.69 -39.71 42.16
C HIS A 121 4.48 -40.22 42.98
N SER A 122 4.00 -41.39 42.56
CA SER A 122 3.71 -42.59 43.37
C SER A 122 2.62 -42.61 44.47
N ASP A 123 2.05 -43.81 44.60
CA ASP A 123 0.78 -44.19 45.22
C ASP A 123 0.93 -44.79 46.66
N LYS A 124 -0.13 -44.68 47.50
CA LYS A 124 -0.45 -45.47 48.73
C LYS A 124 0.42 -45.36 50.02
N PRO A 125 -0.09 -45.82 51.22
CA PRO A 125 -1.49 -45.83 51.73
C PRO A 125 -1.66 -45.51 53.25
N LYS A 126 -2.93 -45.30 53.68
CA LYS A 126 -3.55 -45.56 55.02
C LYS A 126 -2.87 -45.08 56.32
N MET A 127 -3.63 -44.35 57.15
CA MET A 127 -3.89 -44.77 58.55
C MET A 127 -5.20 -44.20 59.15
N LYS A 128 -5.75 -44.90 60.15
CA LYS A 128 -7.04 -44.62 60.82
C LYS A 128 -6.93 -43.55 61.92
N LYS A 129 -8.09 -42.95 62.27
CA LYS A 129 -8.61 -42.55 63.61
C LYS A 129 -9.28 -41.15 63.53
N GLU A 130 -10.27 -40.77 64.32
CA GLU A 130 -11.30 -41.47 65.12
C GLU A 130 -12.41 -40.44 65.44
N GLN A 131 -13.58 -40.91 65.89
CA GLN A 131 -14.76 -40.19 66.42
C GLN A 131 -14.64 -38.71 66.82
N THR A 132 -15.74 -37.96 66.66
CA THR A 132 -16.42 -37.31 67.81
C THR A 132 -17.90 -37.06 67.49
N ARG A 133 -18.75 -37.72 68.30
CA ARG A 133 -20.16 -37.43 68.66
C ARG A 133 -21.16 -37.03 67.57
#